data_AF-A0A1V5G094-F1
#
_entry.id   AF-A0A1V5G094-F1
#
_cell.length_a   1.000
_cell.length_b   1.000
_cell.length_c   1.000
_cell.angle_alpha   90.00
_cell.angle_beta   90.00
_cell.angle_gamma   90.00
#
_symmetry.space_group_name_H-M   'P 1'
#
loop_
_entity.id
_entity.type
_entity.pdbx_description
1 polymer ?
#
loop_
_entity_poly.entity_id
_entity_poly.type
_entity_poly.pdbx_seq_one_letter_code
_entity_poly.pdbx_strand_id
1 'polypeptide(L)'
;MLGAKRRRVKPASQPPARFPHRRLTFGAIRIICAGMDEPIAVSPLWLEYSGLPRHLNEAVRAGAWPVFKKLVELDCQQNAIPDIIEAAAADLAEWTGLKADAVSKILAKLRSAKYVAGYIADHPEEVSLFQIQIPLRTPRTPAETIRDSGKAFFHPGMRLRYGYPLDAPPDDETRLQQVVDLYFNHISMRMNSFILDELRMVARRFSLESARGVFGRAALNETRSLAWAIRELVKERRGDGENTGE
;
A
#
# COMPACT_ATOMS: atom_id res chain seq x y z
N MET A 1 80.83 -6.30 24.21
CA MET A 1 80.73 -6.42 22.75
C MET A 1 79.84 -7.61 22.41
N LEU A 2 78.83 -7.41 21.56
CA LEU A 2 78.02 -8.39 20.79
C LEU A 2 77.31 -9.51 21.59
N GLY A 3 76.02 -9.82 21.44
CA GLY A 3 74.95 -9.38 20.54
C GLY A 3 73.80 -10.39 20.67
N ALA A 4 72.62 -9.96 21.14
CA ALA A 4 71.46 -10.83 21.31
C ALA A 4 70.45 -10.64 20.16
N LYS A 5 70.35 -11.66 19.29
CA LYS A 5 69.41 -11.73 18.16
C LYS A 5 67.96 -11.84 18.67
N ARG A 6 67.15 -10.79 18.49
CA ARG A 6 65.69 -10.82 18.70
C ARG A 6 64.98 -11.44 17.48
N ARG A 7 64.17 -12.47 17.71
CA ARG A 7 63.29 -13.12 16.72
C ARG A 7 62.13 -12.19 16.33
N ARG A 8 61.91 -12.03 15.02
CA ARG A 8 60.74 -11.38 14.40
C ARG A 8 59.49 -12.25 14.58
N VAL A 9 58.42 -11.69 15.13
CA VAL A 9 57.07 -12.25 15.11
C VAL A 9 56.33 -11.65 13.91
N LYS A 10 55.80 -12.50 13.01
CA LYS A 10 54.92 -12.09 11.91
C LYS A 10 53.49 -11.86 12.44
N PRO A 11 52.81 -10.76 12.09
CA PRO A 11 51.40 -10.61 12.39
C PRO A 11 50.51 -11.45 11.47
N ALA A 12 49.41 -11.93 12.04
CA ALA A 12 48.44 -12.83 11.44
C ALA A 12 47.72 -12.21 10.24
N SER A 13 47.47 -13.07 9.25
CA SER A 13 46.79 -12.84 7.98
C SER A 13 45.33 -12.36 8.16
N GLN A 14 45.01 -11.23 7.52
CA GLN A 14 43.64 -10.78 7.22
C GLN A 14 42.85 -11.87 6.45
N PRO A 15 41.58 -12.14 6.80
CA PRO A 15 40.69 -12.87 5.92
C PRO A 15 40.16 -11.96 4.78
N PRO A 16 39.84 -12.52 3.61
CA PRO A 16 39.59 -11.76 2.39
C PRO A 16 38.22 -11.07 2.37
N ALA A 17 38.23 -9.84 1.86
CA ALA A 17 37.03 -9.08 1.54
C ALA A 17 36.16 -9.84 0.51
N ARG A 18 34.90 -10.09 0.87
CA ARG A 18 33.83 -10.45 -0.06
C ARG A 18 32.63 -9.55 0.22
N PHE A 19 32.40 -8.58 -0.64
CA PHE A 19 31.23 -8.45 -1.51
C PHE A 19 31.13 -7.00 -2.03
N PRO A 20 30.85 -6.81 -3.33
CA PRO A 20 30.88 -5.50 -3.97
C PRO A 20 29.68 -4.66 -3.52
N HIS A 21 29.95 -3.43 -3.11
CA HIS A 21 28.94 -2.40 -2.92
C HIS A 21 28.20 -2.13 -4.24
N ARG A 22 27.03 -2.75 -4.45
CA ARG A 22 25.99 -2.11 -5.26
C ARG A 22 25.30 -1.08 -4.38
N ARG A 23 25.76 0.17 -4.49
CA ARG A 23 25.01 1.34 -4.03
C ARG A 23 23.71 1.41 -4.86
N LEU A 24 22.63 0.85 -4.34
CA LEU A 24 21.30 1.31 -4.67
C LEU A 24 20.99 2.44 -3.70
N THR A 25 20.97 3.65 -4.23
CA THR A 25 20.59 4.86 -3.51
C THR A 25 19.11 4.75 -3.13
N PHE A 26 18.85 4.26 -1.93
CA PHE A 26 17.55 4.36 -1.28
C PHE A 26 17.31 5.82 -0.89
N GLY A 27 16.47 6.51 -1.67
CA GLY A 27 15.84 7.76 -1.28
C GLY A 27 14.69 7.50 -0.29
N ALA A 28 15.00 6.84 0.83
CA ALA A 28 14.09 6.80 1.97
C ALA A 28 14.41 8.02 2.84
N ILE A 29 13.39 8.78 3.23
CA ILE A 29 13.51 9.78 4.29
C ILE A 29 13.86 9.02 5.57
N ARG A 30 15.16 8.83 5.82
CA ARG A 30 15.67 8.55 7.15
C ARG A 30 15.61 9.88 7.90
N ILE A 31 14.57 10.08 8.69
CA ILE A 31 14.71 10.96 9.85
C ILE A 31 15.67 10.20 10.76
N ILE A 32 16.94 10.58 10.72
CA ILE A 32 17.99 10.03 11.58
C ILE A 32 17.73 10.60 12.98
N CYS A 33 16.81 9.99 13.73
CA CYS A 33 16.91 10.00 15.18
C CYS A 33 18.05 9.04 15.51
N ALA A 34 19.21 9.59 15.86
CA ALA A 34 20.40 8.79 16.18
C ALA A 34 20.07 7.80 17.32
N GLY A 35 20.04 6.50 17.02
CA GLY A 35 20.05 5.43 18.02
C GLY A 35 18.76 4.64 18.25
N MET A 36 17.70 4.82 17.45
CA MET A 36 16.50 3.98 17.55
C MET A 36 16.29 3.21 16.24
N ASP A 37 16.36 1.88 16.32
CA ASP A 37 16.08 0.95 15.20
C ASP A 37 14.59 0.58 15.11
N GLU A 38 13.73 1.25 15.89
CA GLU A 38 12.30 0.99 15.87
C GLU A 38 11.63 1.51 14.58
N PRO A 39 10.73 0.73 13.96
CA PRO A 39 9.97 1.20 12.80
C PRO A 39 9.02 2.35 13.18
N ILE A 40 9.07 3.45 12.44
CA ILE A 40 8.20 4.62 12.64
C ILE A 40 7.04 4.59 11.64
N ALA A 41 5.81 4.67 12.15
CA ALA A 41 4.63 4.92 11.31
C ALA A 41 4.58 6.40 10.91
N VAL A 42 4.46 6.70 9.62
CA VAL A 42 4.47 8.07 9.10
C VAL A 42 3.21 8.37 8.30
N SER A 43 2.66 9.57 8.47
CA SER A 43 1.51 10.05 7.71
C SER A 43 1.76 11.48 7.20
N PRO A 44 1.38 11.84 5.96
CA PRO A 44 1.60 13.18 5.43
C PRO A 44 0.81 14.23 6.24
N LEU A 45 1.55 15.11 6.92
CA LEU A 45 1.01 16.12 7.82
C LEU A 45 -0.07 17.00 7.16
N TRP A 46 0.08 17.29 5.86
CA TRP A 46 -0.85 18.15 5.13
C TRP A 46 -2.31 17.65 5.17
N LEU A 47 -2.54 16.35 5.34
CA LEU A 47 -3.88 15.78 5.46
C LEU A 47 -4.59 16.30 6.71
N GLU A 48 -3.89 16.42 7.85
CA GLU A 48 -4.45 16.98 9.08
C GLU A 48 -4.76 18.48 8.90
N TYR A 49 -3.86 19.20 8.23
CA TYR A 49 -4.04 20.62 7.94
C TYR A 49 -5.09 20.90 6.87
N SER A 50 -5.42 19.94 6.00
CA SER A 50 -6.49 20.09 5.01
C SER A 50 -7.90 20.15 5.64
N GLY A 51 -8.04 19.81 6.93
CA GLY A 51 -9.34 19.67 7.60
C GLY A 51 -10.01 18.32 7.40
N LEU A 52 -9.36 17.39 6.70
CA LEU A 52 -9.84 16.03 6.45
C LEU A 52 -10.25 15.25 7.72
N PRO A 53 -9.55 15.35 8.87
CA PRO A 53 -9.93 14.59 10.07
C PRO A 53 -11.35 14.86 10.54
N ARG A 54 -11.73 16.13 10.63
CA ARG A 54 -13.09 16.54 11.02
C ARG A 54 -14.09 16.11 9.96
N HIS A 55 -13.78 16.41 8.70
CA HIS A 55 -14.66 16.10 7.58
C HIS A 55 -14.98 14.61 7.46
N LEU A 56 -14.00 13.71 7.62
CA LEU A 56 -14.26 12.26 7.56
C LEU A 56 -15.13 11.81 8.73
N ASN A 57 -14.87 12.31 9.94
CA ASN A 57 -15.66 11.92 11.11
C ASN A 57 -17.12 12.37 10.99
N GLU A 58 -17.38 13.50 10.33
CA GLU A 58 -18.73 14.03 10.09
C GLU A 58 -19.42 13.39 8.87
N ALA A 59 -18.73 13.33 7.73
CA ALA A 59 -19.31 12.91 6.45
C ALA A 59 -19.38 11.37 6.29
N VAL A 60 -18.44 10.63 6.87
CA VAL A 60 -18.37 9.17 6.73
C VAL A 60 -18.98 8.52 7.98
N ARG A 61 -18.29 8.66 9.12
CA ARG A 61 -18.70 8.12 10.41
C ARG A 61 -17.74 8.61 11.50
N ALA A 62 -18.24 8.78 12.72
CA ALA A 62 -17.37 8.93 13.89
C ALA A 62 -16.35 7.77 13.95
N GLY A 63 -15.07 8.10 14.10
CA GLY A 63 -13.96 7.15 14.07
C GLY A 63 -13.39 6.86 12.68
N ALA A 64 -13.89 7.50 11.63
CA ALA A 64 -13.38 7.31 10.27
C ALA A 64 -11.94 7.82 10.08
N TRP A 65 -11.57 8.92 10.75
CA TRP A 65 -10.22 9.48 10.62
C TRP A 65 -9.12 8.51 11.10
N PRO A 66 -9.18 7.91 12.30
CA PRO A 66 -8.20 6.91 12.73
C PRO A 66 -8.00 5.76 11.74
N VAL A 67 -9.09 5.21 11.20
CA VAL A 67 -9.02 4.12 10.20
C VAL A 67 -8.36 4.61 8.91
N PHE A 68 -8.80 5.75 8.38
CA PHE A 68 -8.21 6.30 7.17
C PHE A 68 -6.74 6.68 7.35
N LYS A 69 -6.38 7.29 8.48
CA LYS A 69 -5.00 7.63 8.81
C LYS A 69 -4.13 6.38 8.88
N LYS A 70 -4.64 5.28 9.46
CA LYS A 70 -3.92 4.02 9.51
C LYS A 70 -3.67 3.44 8.12
N LEU A 71 -4.64 3.50 7.21
CA LEU A 71 -4.42 3.11 5.81
C LEU A 71 -3.34 3.95 5.14
N VAL A 72 -3.32 5.27 5.38
CA VAL A 72 -2.27 6.17 4.89
C VAL A 72 -0.90 5.81 5.45
N GLU A 73 -0.81 5.48 6.74
CA GLU A 73 0.45 5.04 7.36
C GLU A 73 0.99 3.77 6.72
N LEU A 74 0.11 2.79 6.48
CA LEU A 74 0.48 1.55 5.80
C LEU A 74 0.95 1.82 4.36
N ASP A 75 0.27 2.69 3.62
CA ASP A 75 0.70 3.07 2.27
C ASP A 75 2.08 3.75 2.27
N CYS A 76 2.33 4.66 3.22
CA CYS A 76 3.63 5.31 3.34
C CYS A 76 4.74 4.32 3.74
N GLN A 77 4.40 3.29 4.52
CA GLN A 77 5.35 2.25 4.91
C GLN A 77 5.64 1.26 3.77
N GLN A 78 4.61 0.85 3.02
CA GLN A 78 4.72 -0.17 1.98
C GLN A 78 5.17 0.40 0.64
N ASN A 79 4.80 1.64 0.33
CA ASN A 79 4.91 2.19 -1.02
C ASN A 79 5.62 3.56 -1.04
N ALA A 80 6.69 3.67 -1.84
CA ALA A 80 7.37 4.95 -2.07
C ALA A 80 6.47 5.98 -2.77
N ILE A 81 5.66 5.51 -3.72
CA ILE A 81 4.61 6.24 -4.42
C ILE A 81 3.28 5.59 -4.03
N PRO A 82 2.19 6.35 -3.80
CA PRO A 82 0.90 5.76 -3.43
C PRO A 82 0.49 4.57 -4.29
N ASP A 83 0.14 3.46 -3.65
CA ASP A 83 -0.32 2.26 -4.34
C ASP A 83 -1.29 1.42 -3.49
N ILE A 84 -1.48 0.16 -3.89
CA ILE A 84 -2.35 -0.80 -3.20
C ILE A 84 -1.74 -1.19 -1.84
N ILE A 85 -2.60 -1.25 -0.83
CA ILE A 85 -2.32 -1.59 0.55
C ILE A 85 -3.10 -2.86 0.88
N GLU A 86 -2.46 -3.76 1.62
CA GLU A 86 -3.09 -4.98 2.13
C GLU A 86 -3.30 -4.87 3.63
N ALA A 87 -4.53 -5.07 4.09
CA ALA A 87 -4.86 -5.10 5.52
C ALA A 87 -6.15 -5.88 5.76
N ALA A 88 -6.21 -6.63 6.87
CA ALA A 88 -7.47 -7.19 7.36
C ALA A 88 -8.23 -6.14 8.17
N ALA A 89 -9.56 -6.23 8.20
CA ALA A 89 -10.37 -5.30 9.01
C ALA A 89 -10.16 -5.54 10.51
N ALA A 90 -9.84 -6.77 10.92
CA ALA A 90 -9.49 -7.14 12.28
C ALA A 90 -8.23 -6.41 12.76
N ASP A 91 -7.14 -6.46 11.98
CA ASP A 91 -5.88 -5.75 12.29
C ASP A 91 -6.10 -4.24 12.44
N LEU A 92 -6.85 -3.65 11.51
CA LEU A 92 -7.19 -2.22 11.55
C LEU A 92 -8.00 -1.88 12.80
N ALA A 93 -8.92 -2.75 13.23
CA ALA A 93 -9.67 -2.58 14.47
C ALA A 93 -8.76 -2.59 15.69
N GLU A 94 -7.85 -3.56 15.79
CA GLU A 94 -6.87 -3.65 16.86
C GLU A 94 -6.01 -2.38 16.93
N TRP A 95 -5.41 -1.97 15.82
CA TRP A 95 -4.51 -0.82 15.80
C TRP A 95 -5.19 0.52 16.04
N THR A 96 -6.47 0.65 15.71
CA THR A 96 -7.23 1.89 15.90
C THR A 96 -8.03 1.91 17.20
N GLY A 97 -8.06 0.80 17.94
CA GLY A 97 -8.87 0.65 19.17
C GLY A 97 -10.37 0.64 18.90
N LEU A 98 -10.80 0.35 17.67
CA LEU A 98 -12.20 0.30 17.26
C LEU A 98 -12.70 -1.14 17.17
N LYS A 99 -14.03 -1.33 17.22
CA LYS A 99 -14.63 -2.65 16.99
C LYS A 99 -14.55 -3.03 15.51
N ALA A 100 -14.28 -4.29 15.20
CA ALA A 100 -14.19 -4.79 13.83
C ALA A 100 -15.43 -4.45 12.97
N ASP A 101 -16.65 -4.64 13.50
CA ASP A 101 -17.89 -4.26 12.80
C ASP A 101 -17.96 -2.75 12.48
N ALA A 102 -17.45 -1.89 13.37
CA ALA A 102 -17.39 -0.46 13.12
C ALA A 102 -16.38 -0.14 12.01
N VAL A 103 -15.21 -0.79 12.02
CA VAL A 103 -14.18 -0.66 10.97
C VAL A 103 -14.70 -1.12 9.62
N SER A 104 -15.31 -2.30 9.52
CA SER A 104 -15.90 -2.79 8.25
C SER A 104 -16.92 -1.81 7.68
N LYS A 105 -17.79 -1.24 8.53
CA LYS A 105 -18.75 -0.20 8.12
C LYS A 105 -18.06 1.09 7.69
N ILE A 106 -16.98 1.50 8.35
CA ILE A 106 -16.18 2.67 7.97
C ILE A 106 -15.54 2.45 6.61
N LEU A 107 -14.89 1.30 6.38
CA LEU A 107 -14.24 0.96 5.12
C LEU A 107 -15.24 0.95 3.96
N ALA A 108 -16.40 0.31 4.14
CA ALA A 108 -17.47 0.33 3.14
C ALA A 108 -17.94 1.75 2.80
N LYS A 109 -18.08 2.62 3.81
CA LYS A 109 -18.45 4.02 3.59
C LYS A 109 -17.34 4.83 2.93
N LEU A 110 -16.08 4.67 3.34
CA LEU A 110 -14.93 5.32 2.69
C LEU A 110 -14.86 4.95 1.21
N ARG A 111 -15.15 3.68 0.88
CA ARG A 111 -15.27 3.21 -0.51
C ARG A 111 -16.43 3.87 -1.25
N SER A 112 -17.62 3.88 -0.67
CA SER A 112 -18.79 4.54 -1.29
C SER A 112 -18.58 6.05 -1.51
N ALA A 113 -17.85 6.71 -0.60
CA ALA A 113 -17.52 8.12 -0.65
C ALA A 113 -16.30 8.43 -1.53
N LYS A 114 -15.69 7.40 -2.15
CA LYS A 114 -14.54 7.52 -3.05
C LYS A 114 -13.29 8.14 -2.41
N TYR A 115 -13.08 7.87 -1.12
CA TYR A 115 -11.80 8.14 -0.45
C TYR A 115 -10.80 7.00 -0.65
N VAL A 116 -11.32 5.79 -0.78
CA VAL A 116 -10.57 4.56 -0.99
C VAL A 116 -11.26 3.77 -2.10
N ALA A 117 -10.49 3.12 -2.96
CA ALA A 117 -10.95 2.12 -3.92
C ALA A 117 -10.46 0.73 -3.50
N GLY A 118 -11.14 -0.31 -3.97
CA GLY A 118 -10.66 -1.68 -3.88
C GLY A 118 -11.58 -2.70 -3.25
N TYR A 119 -11.02 -3.89 -3.07
CA TYR A 119 -11.70 -5.08 -2.60
C TYR A 119 -11.77 -5.10 -1.08
N ILE A 120 -12.98 -5.17 -0.54
CA ILE A 120 -13.23 -5.34 0.90
C ILE A 120 -13.72 -6.77 1.08
N ALA A 121 -12.99 -7.55 1.88
CA ALA A 121 -13.37 -8.92 2.19
C ALA A 121 -14.62 -8.96 3.09
N ASP A 122 -15.42 -10.03 2.94
CA ASP A 122 -16.66 -10.20 3.70
C ASP A 122 -16.39 -10.54 5.17
N HIS A 123 -15.30 -11.27 5.43
CA HIS A 123 -14.87 -11.65 6.77
C HIS A 123 -13.76 -10.72 7.27
N PRO A 124 -13.81 -10.27 8.54
CA PRO A 124 -12.87 -9.26 9.05
C PRO A 124 -11.42 -9.75 9.16
N GLU A 125 -11.21 -11.06 9.29
CA GLU A 125 -9.89 -11.72 9.30
C GLU A 125 -9.30 -11.89 7.90
N GLU A 126 -10.14 -11.82 6.86
CA GLU A 126 -9.67 -11.92 5.48
C GLU A 126 -9.06 -10.58 5.02
N VAL A 127 -8.07 -10.71 4.15
CA VAL A 127 -7.29 -9.57 3.68
C VAL A 127 -8.07 -8.81 2.64
N SER A 128 -8.21 -7.52 2.88
CA SER A 128 -8.76 -6.57 1.94
C SER A 128 -7.64 -5.84 1.20
N LEU A 129 -7.95 -5.37 0.00
CA LEU A 129 -7.04 -4.58 -0.82
C LEU A 129 -7.59 -3.16 -0.93
N PHE A 130 -6.77 -2.17 -0.56
CA PHE A 130 -7.17 -0.76 -0.55
C PHE A 130 -6.25 0.08 -1.41
N GLN A 131 -6.80 1.06 -2.10
CA GLN A 131 -6.04 2.10 -2.78
C GLN A 131 -6.61 3.45 -2.41
N ILE A 132 -5.78 4.37 -1.93
CA ILE A 132 -6.22 5.73 -1.61
C ILE A 132 -6.53 6.47 -2.90
N GLN A 133 -7.67 7.17 -2.95
CA GLN A 133 -8.06 7.93 -4.14
C GLN A 133 -7.10 9.09 -4.39
N ILE A 134 -6.68 9.24 -5.65
CA ILE A 134 -5.82 10.34 -6.09
C ILE A 134 -6.44 11.01 -7.33
N PRO A 135 -6.55 12.34 -7.38
CA PRO A 135 -6.31 13.26 -6.26
C PRO A 135 -7.33 13.09 -5.14
N LEU A 136 -6.87 13.21 -3.89
CA LEU A 136 -7.70 13.05 -2.71
C LEU A 136 -8.60 14.27 -2.52
N ARG A 137 -9.89 14.02 -2.34
CA ARG A 137 -10.87 15.08 -2.03
C ARG A 137 -10.64 15.54 -0.60
N THR A 138 -10.38 16.82 -0.43
CA THR A 138 -10.07 17.41 0.88
C THR A 138 -10.85 18.73 1.05
N PRO A 139 -11.25 19.09 2.28
CA PRO A 139 -11.98 20.35 2.51
C PRO A 139 -11.21 21.60 2.07
N ARG A 140 -9.90 21.59 2.30
CA ARG A 140 -8.96 22.58 1.74
C ARG A 140 -8.06 21.89 0.75
N THR A 141 -7.92 22.48 -0.43
CA THR A 141 -7.02 21.99 -1.47
C THR A 141 -5.56 22.02 -1.01
N PRO A 142 -4.65 21.27 -1.67
CA PRO A 142 -3.22 21.34 -1.41
C PRO A 142 -2.66 22.78 -1.46
N ALA A 143 -3.10 23.59 -2.43
CA ALA A 143 -2.66 24.96 -2.61
C ALA A 143 -3.10 25.87 -1.46
N GLU A 144 -4.34 25.74 -1.00
CA GLU A 144 -4.86 26.49 0.16
C GLU A 144 -4.14 26.08 1.45
N THR A 145 -3.90 24.77 1.63
CA THR A 145 -3.17 24.25 2.80
C THR A 145 -1.75 24.83 2.87
N ILE A 146 -1.04 24.90 1.73
CA ILE A 146 0.29 25.53 1.66
C ILE A 146 0.21 27.01 2.03
N ARG A 147 -0.74 27.75 1.43
CA ARG A 147 -0.92 29.20 1.67
C ARG A 147 -1.23 29.52 3.13
N ASP A 148 -2.19 28.80 3.72
CA ASP A 148 -2.75 29.12 5.03
C ASP A 148 -1.83 28.65 6.19
N SER A 149 -0.91 27.72 5.94
CA SER A 149 0.04 27.21 6.95
C SER A 149 1.21 28.15 7.27
N GLY A 150 1.29 29.33 6.62
CA GLY A 150 2.29 30.35 6.92
C GLY A 150 3.74 29.94 6.66
N LYS A 151 3.98 28.95 5.78
CA LYS A 151 5.31 28.41 5.43
C LYS A 151 6.08 27.67 6.53
N ALA A 152 5.50 27.46 7.71
CA ALA A 152 6.19 26.76 8.80
C ALA A 152 6.49 25.29 8.46
N PHE A 153 5.56 24.64 7.74
CA PHE A 153 5.65 23.21 7.40
C PHE A 153 5.54 22.95 5.89
N PHE A 154 4.89 23.85 5.15
CA PHE A 154 4.62 23.66 3.72
C PHE A 154 5.07 24.88 2.91
N HIS A 155 5.85 24.65 1.86
CA HIS A 155 6.31 25.72 0.98
C HIS A 155 5.71 25.60 -0.43
N PRO A 156 5.63 26.72 -1.18
CA PRO A 156 5.24 26.67 -2.59
C PRO A 156 6.10 25.68 -3.38
N GLY A 157 5.48 24.94 -4.29
CA GLY A 157 6.14 23.90 -5.10
C GLY A 157 6.28 22.52 -4.45
N MET A 158 5.87 22.34 -3.19
CA MET A 158 5.83 20.99 -2.59
C MET A 158 4.83 20.09 -3.31
N ARG A 159 5.27 18.87 -3.64
CA ARG A 159 4.38 17.79 -4.07
C ARG A 159 3.84 17.05 -2.85
N LEU A 160 2.64 17.45 -2.42
CA LEU A 160 1.91 16.78 -1.34
C LEU A 160 1.40 15.42 -1.81
N ARG A 161 1.75 14.34 -1.10
CA ARG A 161 1.29 12.96 -1.39
C ARG A 161 -0.25 12.94 -1.44
N TYR A 162 -0.83 12.32 -2.47
CA TYR A 162 -2.27 12.30 -2.80
C TYR A 162 -2.89 13.63 -3.26
N GLY A 163 -2.19 14.76 -3.19
CA GLY A 163 -2.74 16.07 -3.56
C GLY A 163 -2.84 16.30 -5.07
N TYR A 164 -2.09 15.54 -5.87
CA TYR A 164 -1.94 15.74 -7.30
C TYR A 164 -2.13 14.42 -8.06
N PRO A 165 -2.67 14.44 -9.28
CA PRO A 165 -2.73 13.26 -10.13
C PRO A 165 -1.35 12.61 -10.29
N LEU A 166 -1.33 11.28 -10.31
CA LEU A 166 -0.15 10.52 -10.71
C LEU A 166 -0.20 10.32 -12.22
N ASP A 167 0.95 10.45 -12.87
CA ASP A 167 1.09 10.06 -14.28
C ASP A 167 0.97 8.53 -14.35
N ALA A 168 -0.04 8.03 -15.04
CA ALA A 168 -0.23 6.59 -15.20
C ALA A 168 0.89 6.01 -16.09
N PRO A 169 1.49 4.86 -15.72
CA PRO A 169 2.40 4.17 -16.62
C PRO A 169 1.63 3.75 -17.89
N PRO A 170 2.19 3.93 -19.10
CA PRO A 170 1.51 3.61 -20.34
C PRO A 170 1.22 2.09 -20.55
N ASP A 171 1.76 1.21 -19.69
CA ASP A 171 1.63 -0.26 -19.81
C ASP A 171 0.41 -0.85 -19.05
N ASP A 172 -0.30 -0.04 -18.27
CA ASP A 172 -1.42 -0.52 -17.44
C ASP A 172 -2.68 -0.82 -18.28
N GLU A 173 -2.92 -0.12 -19.39
CA GLU A 173 -4.17 -0.21 -20.14
C GLU A 173 -4.32 -1.55 -20.88
N THR A 174 -3.24 -2.06 -21.49
CA THR A 174 -3.28 -3.36 -22.19
C THR A 174 -3.52 -4.52 -21.22
N ARG A 175 -2.86 -4.50 -20.05
CA ARG A 175 -3.07 -5.50 -19.01
C ARG A 175 -4.48 -5.43 -18.43
N LEU A 176 -4.97 -4.22 -18.18
CA LEU A 176 -6.34 -4.01 -17.71
C LEU A 176 -7.34 -4.60 -18.70
N GLN A 177 -7.19 -4.33 -20.00
CA GLN A 177 -8.07 -4.88 -21.01
C GLN A 177 -8.08 -6.41 -20.98
N GLN A 178 -6.91 -7.05 -20.88
CA GLN A 178 -6.82 -8.50 -20.79
C GLN A 178 -7.50 -9.08 -19.54
N VAL A 179 -7.38 -8.41 -18.40
CA VAL A 179 -8.05 -8.82 -17.16
C VAL A 179 -9.56 -8.61 -17.25
N VAL A 180 -10.01 -7.53 -17.89
CA VAL A 180 -11.44 -7.28 -18.18
C VAL A 180 -12.00 -8.36 -19.10
N ASP A 181 -11.25 -8.80 -20.11
CA ASP A 181 -11.67 -9.88 -21.00
C ASP A 181 -11.82 -11.20 -20.22
N LEU A 182 -10.89 -11.52 -19.31
CA LEU A 182 -11.01 -12.68 -18.42
C LEU A 182 -12.26 -12.61 -17.54
N TYR A 183 -12.57 -11.43 -17.02
CA TYR A 183 -13.78 -11.22 -16.23
C TYR A 183 -15.06 -11.46 -17.04
N PHE A 184 -15.15 -10.93 -18.27
CA PHE A 184 -16.31 -11.14 -19.13
C PHE A 184 -16.47 -12.61 -19.55
N ASN A 185 -15.37 -13.30 -19.81
CA ASN A 185 -15.39 -14.70 -20.27
C ASN A 185 -15.73 -15.69 -19.14
N HIS A 186 -15.31 -15.42 -17.91
CA HIS A 186 -15.36 -16.42 -16.83
C HIS A 186 -16.29 -16.07 -15.68
N ILE A 187 -16.58 -14.79 -15.44
CA ILE A 187 -17.32 -14.34 -14.25
C ILE A 187 -18.69 -13.76 -14.61
N SER A 188 -18.73 -12.67 -15.37
CA SER A 188 -19.98 -11.94 -15.61
C SER A 188 -19.84 -10.90 -16.72
N MET A 189 -20.92 -10.65 -17.46
CA MET A 189 -21.02 -9.58 -18.48
C MET A 189 -21.37 -8.20 -17.88
N ARG A 190 -21.67 -8.12 -16.59
CA ARG A 190 -22.06 -6.86 -15.94
C ARG A 190 -20.81 -6.09 -15.48
N MET A 191 -20.71 -4.84 -15.87
CA MET A 191 -19.62 -3.94 -15.47
C MET A 191 -20.18 -2.72 -14.73
N ASN A 192 -19.61 -2.39 -13.58
CA ASN A 192 -19.86 -1.13 -12.87
C ASN A 192 -18.52 -0.51 -12.45
N SER A 193 -18.55 0.71 -11.92
CA SER A 193 -17.30 1.41 -11.56
C SER A 193 -16.50 0.70 -10.47
N PHE A 194 -17.15 0.05 -9.50
CA PHE A 194 -16.45 -0.69 -8.44
C PHE A 194 -15.76 -1.95 -8.96
N ILE A 195 -16.42 -2.68 -9.86
CA ILE A 195 -15.85 -3.86 -10.53
C ILE A 195 -14.64 -3.44 -11.34
N LEU A 196 -14.74 -2.34 -12.11
CA LEU A 196 -13.61 -1.85 -12.90
C LEU A 196 -12.42 -1.46 -12.01
N ASP A 197 -12.67 -0.82 -10.87
CA ASP A 197 -11.61 -0.47 -9.92
C ASP A 197 -10.96 -1.72 -9.30
N GLU A 198 -11.75 -2.75 -8.97
CA GLU A 198 -11.24 -4.04 -8.51
C GLU A 198 -10.41 -4.75 -9.60
N LEU A 199 -10.82 -4.72 -10.87
CA LEU A 199 -10.08 -5.30 -12.00
C LEU A 199 -8.78 -4.53 -12.30
N ARG A 200 -8.78 -3.20 -12.17
CA ARG A 200 -7.55 -2.38 -12.21
C ARG A 200 -6.56 -2.81 -11.16
N MET A 201 -7.05 -3.07 -9.95
CA MET A 201 -6.19 -3.57 -8.89
C MET A 201 -5.66 -4.97 -9.21
N VAL A 202 -6.48 -5.84 -9.78
CA VAL A 202 -6.01 -7.16 -10.22
C VAL A 202 -4.89 -7.03 -11.25
N ALA A 203 -5.09 -6.21 -12.29
CA ALA A 203 -4.12 -6.00 -13.36
C ALA A 203 -2.78 -5.40 -12.88
N ARG A 204 -2.82 -4.56 -11.85
CA ARG A 204 -1.62 -3.92 -11.28
C ARG A 204 -0.91 -4.80 -10.26
N ARG A 205 -1.65 -5.61 -9.49
CA ARG A 205 -1.10 -6.35 -8.33
C ARG A 205 -0.72 -7.79 -8.65
N PHE A 206 -1.42 -8.45 -9.55
CA PHE A 206 -1.20 -9.86 -9.87
C PHE A 206 -0.68 -10.03 -11.30
N SER A 207 0.07 -11.11 -11.50
CA SER A 207 0.49 -11.47 -12.85
C SER A 207 -0.72 -11.88 -13.69
N LEU A 208 -0.65 -11.66 -15.01
CA LEU A 208 -1.71 -12.10 -15.92
C LEU A 208 -1.86 -13.63 -15.91
N GLU A 209 -0.78 -14.37 -15.67
CA GLU A 209 -0.80 -15.83 -15.57
C GLU A 209 -1.60 -16.30 -14.36
N SER A 210 -1.33 -15.73 -13.17
CA SER A 210 -2.11 -16.00 -11.96
C SER A 210 -3.58 -15.65 -12.18
N ALA A 211 -3.87 -14.48 -12.77
CA ALA A 211 -5.24 -14.08 -13.09
C ALA A 211 -5.92 -15.07 -14.04
N ARG A 212 -5.26 -15.51 -15.12
CA ARG A 212 -5.80 -16.55 -16.02
C ARG A 212 -6.10 -17.85 -15.28
N GLY A 213 -5.17 -18.32 -14.45
CA GLY A 213 -5.33 -19.52 -13.65
C GLY A 213 -6.55 -19.46 -12.74
N VAL A 214 -6.65 -18.42 -11.92
CA VAL A 214 -7.75 -18.25 -10.97
C VAL A 214 -9.10 -18.06 -11.66
N PHE A 215 -9.18 -17.22 -12.70
CA PHE A 215 -10.44 -16.99 -13.42
C PHE A 215 -10.87 -18.24 -14.20
N GLY A 216 -9.92 -19.00 -14.76
CA GLY A 216 -10.20 -20.30 -15.37
C GLY A 216 -10.76 -21.31 -14.36
N ARG A 217 -10.19 -21.39 -13.14
CA ARG A 217 -10.74 -22.21 -12.06
C ARG A 217 -12.13 -21.75 -11.61
N ALA A 218 -12.38 -20.45 -11.58
CA ALA A 218 -13.71 -19.91 -11.29
C ALA A 218 -14.73 -20.46 -12.29
N ALA A 219 -14.40 -20.47 -13.58
CA ALA A 219 -15.27 -21.03 -14.62
C ALA A 219 -15.47 -22.54 -14.49
N LEU A 220 -14.41 -23.31 -14.20
CA LEU A 220 -14.50 -24.76 -13.99
C LEU A 220 -15.38 -25.13 -12.79
N ASN A 221 -15.32 -24.32 -11.73
CA ASN A 221 -16.12 -24.50 -10.51
C ASN A 221 -17.47 -23.76 -10.56
N GLU A 222 -17.90 -23.30 -11.75
CA GLU A 222 -19.13 -22.52 -11.98
C GLU A 222 -19.32 -21.31 -11.04
N THR A 223 -18.22 -20.76 -10.54
CA THR A 223 -18.20 -19.66 -9.56
C THR A 223 -18.19 -18.32 -10.28
N ARG A 224 -19.32 -17.61 -10.24
CA ARG A 224 -19.49 -16.28 -10.88
C ARG A 224 -19.27 -15.12 -9.91
N SER A 225 -18.17 -15.16 -9.14
CA SER A 225 -17.86 -14.15 -8.12
C SER A 225 -16.46 -13.58 -8.29
N LEU A 226 -16.37 -12.27 -8.54
CA LEU A 226 -15.09 -11.55 -8.56
C LEU A 226 -14.44 -11.51 -7.17
N ALA A 227 -15.23 -11.35 -6.11
CA ALA A 227 -14.76 -11.39 -4.73
C ALA A 227 -14.05 -12.73 -4.42
N TRP A 228 -14.61 -13.85 -4.89
CA TRP A 228 -13.96 -15.16 -4.76
C TRP A 228 -12.63 -15.20 -5.51
N ALA A 229 -12.60 -14.73 -6.77
CA ALA A 229 -11.37 -14.75 -7.57
C ALA A 229 -10.26 -13.88 -6.96
N ILE A 230 -10.58 -12.68 -6.47
CA ILE A 230 -9.61 -11.81 -5.79
C ILE A 230 -9.09 -12.46 -4.51
N ARG A 231 -9.97 -13.06 -3.71
CA ARG A 231 -9.56 -13.78 -2.50
C ARG A 231 -8.60 -14.92 -2.80
N GLU A 232 -8.85 -15.71 -3.84
CA GLU A 232 -7.96 -16.80 -4.24
C GLU A 232 -6.62 -16.28 -4.78
N LEU A 233 -6.62 -15.17 -5.55
CA LEU A 233 -5.39 -14.51 -5.98
C LEU A 233 -4.54 -14.02 -4.79
N VAL A 234 -5.19 -13.44 -3.77
CA VAL A 234 -4.51 -13.01 -2.54
C VAL A 234 -3.90 -14.21 -1.79
N LYS A 235 -4.61 -15.35 -1.74
CA LYS A 235 -4.11 -16.58 -1.11
C LYS A 235 -2.90 -17.17 -1.85
N GLU A 236 -2.97 -17.30 -3.17
CA GLU A 236 -1.86 -17.84 -3.99
C GLU A 236 -0.57 -17.04 -3.76
N ARG A 237 -0.68 -15.71 -3.82
CA ARG A 237 0.47 -14.84 -3.63
C ARG A 237 1.10 -14.91 -2.24
N ARG A 238 0.32 -15.28 -1.21
CA ARG A 238 0.85 -15.55 0.13
C ARG A 238 1.54 -16.91 0.21
N GLY A 239 0.95 -17.94 -0.40
CA GLY A 239 1.54 -19.28 -0.47
C GLY A 239 2.86 -19.33 -1.23
N ASP A 240 3.01 -18.53 -2.29
CA ASP A 240 4.27 -18.41 -3.04
C ASP A 240 5.40 -17.76 -2.20
N GLY A 241 5.05 -16.94 -1.20
CA GLY A 241 6.00 -16.29 -0.31
C GLY A 241 6.60 -17.21 0.76
N GLU A 242 5.91 -18.28 1.15
CA GLU A 242 6.38 -19.24 2.16
C GLU A 242 7.31 -20.32 1.58
N ASN A 243 7.22 -20.62 0.28
CA ASN A 243 8.02 -21.68 -0.36
C ASN A 243 9.40 -21.24 -0.90
N THR A 244 9.79 -19.97 -0.73
CA THR A 244 11.09 -19.47 -1.23
C THR A 244 12.13 -19.28 -0.11
N GLY A 245 11.90 -19.89 1.06
CA GLY A 245 12.69 -19.74 2.28
C GLY A 245 13.32 -21.04 2.79
N GLU A 246 13.75 -21.95 1.89
CA GLU A 246 14.65 -23.07 2.22
C GLU A 246 16.00 -22.93 1.50
#